data_AF-A0A920JQ66-F1
#
_entry.id   AF-A0A920JQ66-F1
#
_cell.length_a   1.000
_cell.length_b   1.000
_cell.length_c   1.000
_cell.angle_alpha   90.00
_cell.angle_beta   90.00
_cell.angle_gamma   90.00
#
_symmetry.space_group_name_H-M   'P 1'
#
loop_
_entity.id
_entity.type
_entity.pdbx_description
1 polymer ?
#
loop_
_entity_poly.entity_id
_entity_poly.type
_entity_poly.pdbx_seq_one_letter_code
_entity_poly.pdbx_strand_id
1 'polypeptide(L)' 'MIVKHTNPCGVATDQNLNKAYEKAFSTDPTSAFGGVIALNTTVDSEVMHRMIENQFIEVLIAPDFDDASFKNPI' A
#
# COMPACT_ATOMS: atom_id res chain seq x y z
N MET A 1 0.36 5.92 3.17
CA MET A 1 -0.94 6.26 3.80
C MET A 1 -2.03 5.51 3.08
N ILE A 2 -3.04 5.04 3.82
CA ILE A 2 -4.22 4.35 3.31
C ILE A 2 -5.44 5.25 3.61
N VAL A 3 -6.25 5.49 2.57
CA VAL A 3 -7.40 6.41 2.60
C VAL A 3 -8.67 5.68 2.19
N LYS A 4 -9.77 5.93 2.91
CA LYS A 4 -11.11 5.48 2.55
C LYS A 4 -12.09 6.63 2.74
N HIS A 5 -12.93 6.90 1.73
CA HIS A 5 -13.91 8.00 1.76
C HIS A 5 -13.29 9.34 2.21
N THR A 6 -12.13 9.69 1.65
CA THR A 6 -11.34 10.90 1.98
C THR A 6 -10.77 10.98 3.40
N ASN A 7 -10.92 9.93 4.22
CA ASN A 7 -10.36 9.86 5.57
C ASN A 7 -9.15 8.91 5.64
N PRO A 8 -8.07 9.26 6.37
CA PRO A 8 -7.01 8.31 6.68
C PRO A 8 -7.55 7.16 7.54
N CYS A 9 -7.36 5.92 7.11
CA CYS A 9 -7.56 4.73 7.95
C CYS A 9 -6.23 4.12 8.42
N GLY A 10 -5.10 4.53 7.82
CA GLY A 10 -3.77 4.09 8.24
C GLY A 10 -2.67 5.02 7.75
N VAL A 11 -1.78 5.46 8.65
CA VAL A 11 -0.62 6.29 8.33
C VAL A 11 0.56 5.83 9.16
N ALA A 12 1.70 5.59 8.51
CA ALA A 12 2.94 5.26 9.20
C ALA A 12 4.16 5.68 8.36
N THR A 13 5.29 5.77 9.04
CA THR A 13 6.61 6.00 8.45
C THR A 13 7.60 4.99 9.02
N ASP A 14 8.58 4.59 8.22
CA ASP A 14 9.68 3.73 8.58
C ASP A 14 10.82 3.92 7.55
N GLN A 15 12.03 3.48 7.89
CA GLN A 15 13.14 3.44 6.92
C GLN A 15 12.95 2.35 5.86
N ASN A 16 12.11 1.35 6.14
CA ASN A 16 11.78 0.26 5.23
C ASN A 16 10.29 0.37 4.82
N LEU A 17 10.04 0.43 3.51
CA LEU A 17 8.68 0.64 2.96
C LEU A 17 7.71 -0.48 3.35
N ASN A 18 8.16 -1.73 3.38
CA ASN A 18 7.37 -2.87 3.83
C ASN A 18 6.89 -2.69 5.28
N LYS A 19 7.77 -2.25 6.17
CA LYS A 19 7.42 -1.98 7.57
C LYS A 19 6.48 -0.78 7.71
N ALA A 20 6.70 0.27 6.94
CA ALA A 20 5.80 1.44 6.93
C ALA A 20 4.40 1.03 6.48
N TYR A 21 4.29 0.21 5.44
CA TYR A 21 3.03 -0.33 4.97
C TYR A 21 2.35 -1.24 6.02
N GLU A 22 3.06 -2.20 6.61
CA GLU A 22 2.50 -3.09 7.66
C GLU A 22 1.91 -2.31 8.84
N LYS A 23 2.62 -1.28 9.31
CA LYS A 23 2.14 -0.42 10.40
C LYS A 23 0.88 0.37 9.99
N ALA A 24 0.86 0.90 8.77
CA ALA A 24 -0.32 1.61 8.27
C ALA A 24 -1.53 0.67 8.12
N PHE A 25 -1.33 -0.51 7.54
CA PHE A 25 -2.39 -1.51 7.35
C PHE A 25 -2.95 -2.03 8.67
N SER A 26 -2.10 -2.33 9.65
CA SER A 26 -2.52 -2.84 10.96
C SER A 26 -3.30 -1.85 11.82
N THR A 27 -3.39 -0.57 11.42
CA THR A 27 -4.19 0.44 12.11
C THR A 27 -5.69 0.15 11.99
N ASP A 28 -6.17 -0.13 10.78
CA ASP A 28 -7.56 -0.53 10.52
C ASP A 28 -7.64 -1.37 9.22
N PRO A 29 -7.39 -2.69 9.31
CA PRO A 29 -7.46 -3.59 8.15
C PRO A 29 -8.84 -3.65 7.50
N THR A 30 -9.90 -3.42 8.28
CA THR A 30 -11.28 -3.47 7.76
C THR A 30 -11.56 -2.29 6.84
N SER A 31 -11.22 -1.07 7.26
CA SER A 31 -11.40 0.13 6.42
C SER A 31 -10.43 0.21 5.25
N ALA A 32 -9.27 -0.44 5.34
CA ALA A 32 -8.27 -0.49 4.26
C ALA A 32 -8.77 -1.21 3.00
N PHE A 33 -9.74 -2.13 3.13
CA PHE A 33 -10.28 -2.88 2.00
C PHE A 33 -11.00 -1.97 0.99
N GLY A 34 -10.58 -2.02 -0.27
CA GLY A 34 -11.03 -1.13 -1.34
C GLY A 34 -10.63 0.33 -1.12
N GLY A 35 -9.51 0.57 -0.43
CA GLY A 35 -8.99 1.90 -0.18
C GLY A 35 -8.09 2.42 -1.30
N VAL A 36 -7.62 3.66 -1.11
CA VAL A 36 -6.54 4.27 -1.88
C VAL A 36 -5.26 4.23 -1.06
N ILE A 37 -4.17 3.72 -1.63
CA ILE A 37 -2.85 3.70 -1.00
C ILE A 37 -1.95 4.72 -1.70
N ALA A 38 -1.40 5.67 -0.93
CA ALA A 38 -0.44 6.65 -1.39
C ALA A 38 0.91 6.48 -0.69
N LEU A 39 1.97 6.37 -1.48
CA LEU A 39 3.35 6.16 -1.06
C LEU A 39 4.21 7.31 -1.60
N ASN A 40 5.29 7.63 -0.90
CA ASN A 40 6.20 8.73 -1.25
C ASN A 40 7.59 8.23 -1.68
N THR A 41 7.74 6.94 -1.93
CA THR A 41 8.96 6.27 -2.40
C THR A 41 8.61 5.25 -3.48
N THR A 42 9.60 4.86 -4.28
CA THR A 42 9.46 3.78 -5.27
C THR A 42 8.97 2.49 -4.62
N VAL A 43 8.10 1.76 -5.33
CA VAL A 43 7.52 0.50 -4.88
C VAL A 43 8.18 -0.67 -5.61
N ASP A 44 8.82 -1.54 -4.83
CA ASP A 44 9.34 -2.81 -5.30
C ASP A 44 8.26 -3.90 -5.35
N SER A 45 8.62 -5.05 -5.94
CA SER A 45 7.70 -6.17 -6.11
C SER A 45 7.30 -6.82 -4.78
N GLU A 46 8.15 -6.81 -3.76
CA GLU A 46 7.82 -7.42 -2.46
C GLU A 46 6.71 -6.64 -1.76
N VAL A 47 6.85 -5.30 -1.72
CA VAL A 47 5.85 -4.38 -1.18
C VAL A 47 4.54 -4.50 -1.96
N MET A 48 4.62 -4.53 -3.30
CA MET A 48 3.44 -4.68 -4.16
C MET A 48 2.67 -5.97 -3.88
N HIS A 49 3.35 -7.13 -3.86
CA HIS A 49 2.69 -8.41 -3.62
C HIS A 49 2.00 -8.41 -2.26
N ARG A 50 2.69 -7.94 -1.23
CA ARG A 50 2.14 -7.86 0.12
C ARG A 50 0.92 -6.95 0.21
N MET A 51 0.90 -5.87 -0.56
CA MET A 51 -0.27 -4.99 -0.68
C MET A 51 -1.46 -5.74 -1.30
N ILE A 52 -1.27 -6.43 -2.41
CA ILE A 52 -2.34 -7.13 -3.12
C ILE A 52 -2.85 -8.35 -2.32
N GLU A 53 -1.98 -9.06 -1.60
CA GLU A 53 -2.33 -10.20 -0.75
C GLU A 53 -3.17 -9.80 0.47
N ASN A 54 -2.89 -8.65 1.07
CA ASN A 54 -3.55 -8.22 2.29
C ASN A 54 -4.95 -7.63 2.06
N GLN A 55 -5.17 -6.93 0.94
CA GLN A 55 -6.46 -6.33 0.63
C GLN A 55 -6.67 -6.08 -0.86
N PHE A 56 -7.94 -6.01 -1.26
CA PHE A 56 -8.31 -5.35 -2.49
C PHE A 56 -7.99 -3.84 -2.40
N ILE A 57 -7.36 -3.28 -3.43
CA ILE A 57 -6.95 -1.87 -3.51
C ILE A 57 -7.64 -1.25 -4.73
N GLU A 58 -8.34 -0.13 -4.56
CA GLU A 58 -8.95 0.57 -5.70
C GLU A 58 -7.91 1.39 -6.48
N VAL A 59 -7.03 2.09 -5.75
CA VAL A 59 -5.99 2.93 -6.34
C VAL A 59 -4.70 2.80 -5.54
N LEU A 60 -3.59 2.58 -6.24
CA LEU A 60 -2.24 2.63 -5.69
C LEU A 60 -1.47 3.73 -6.40
N ILE A 61 -0.90 4.67 -5.64
CA ILE A 61 -0.09 5.76 -6.18
C ILE A 61 1.26 5.84 -5.47
N ALA A 62 2.32 5.93 -6.26
CA ALA A 62 3.69 6.12 -5.82
C ALA A 62 4.45 6.97 -6.85
N PRO A 63 5.62 7.54 -6.51
CA PRO A 63 6.46 8.26 -7.46
C PRO A 63 6.95 7.38 -8.61
N ASP A 64 7.20 6.09 -8.33
CA ASP A 64 7.66 5.11 -9.31
C ASP A 64 7.40 3.68 -8.82
N PHE A 65 7.52 2.71 -9.73
CA PHE A 65 7.38 1.28 -9.47
C PHE A 65 8.45 0.52 -10.24
N ASP A 66 9.10 -0.43 -9.59
CA ASP A 66 10.06 -1.29 -10.28
C ASP A 66 9.37 -2.12 -11.37
N ASP A 67 10.07 -2.43 -12.47
CA ASP A 67 9.52 -3.23 -13.58
C ASP A 67 8.97 -4.60 -13.14
N ALA A 68 9.55 -5.16 -12.08
CA ALA A 68 9.11 -6.44 -11.50
C ALA A 68 7.77 -6.31 -10.76
N SER A 69 7.38 -5.10 -10.31
CA SER A 69 6.16 -4.85 -9.54
C SER A 69 4.89 -5.05 -10.35
N PHE A 70 4.95 -5.00 -11.68
CA PHE A 70 3.80 -5.24 -12.56
C PHE A 70 3.76 -6.64 -13.17
N LYS A 71 4.80 -7.45 -12.94
CA LYS A 71 4.83 -8.83 -13.45
C LYS A 71 4.00 -9.68 -12.50
N ASN A 72 2.86 -10.15 -13.02
CA ASN A 72 1.85 -10.99 -12.37
C ASN A 72 0.77 -10.27 -11.53
N PRO A 73 -0.08 -9.39 -12.12
CA PRO A 73 -1.15 -8.74 -11.38
C PRO A 73 -2.46 -9.56 -11.28
N ILE A 74 -2.50 -10.82 -11.74
CA ILE A 74 -3.67 -11.71 -11.65
C ILE A 74 -3.22 -13.17 -11.62
#